data_AF-A0A239JX59-F1
#
_entry.id   AF-A0A239JX59-F1
#
_cell.length_a   1.000
_cell.length_b   1.000
_cell.length_c   1.000
_cell.angle_alpha   90.00
_cell.angle_beta   90.00
_cell.angle_gamma   90.00
#
_symmetry.space_group_name_H-M   'P 1'
#
loop_
_entity.id
_entity.type
_entity.pdbx_description
1 polymer ?
#
loop_
_entity_poly.entity_id
_entity_poly.type
_entity_poly.pdbx_seq_one_letter_code
_entity_poly.pdbx_strand_id
1 'polypeptide(L)'
;MVYRIERHEPDVLRLFNDDLLVDQDVEQEDDTLADIERWGTGVAWAEDYTCIARWDAEPIGDRWQVLVGVAYRYVCWQLDGVSAWDEIGPDGWCSRHVEMGPDGRYTAAAESAAVIEARDTGGAHAVSAYERVYGVVPESAFGPDAEPHLTPINGRAFHDQWIAARSALDPQGGPTP
;
A
#
# COMPACT_ATOMS: atom_id res chain seq x y z
N MET A 1 5.63 13.73 -10.70
CA MET A 1 4.20 14.08 -10.67
C MET A 1 4.00 14.90 -9.40
N VAL A 2 3.32 16.05 -9.48
CA VAL A 2 3.13 16.96 -8.33
C VAL A 2 1.64 16.96 -8.00
N TYR A 3 1.32 16.61 -6.77
CA TYR A 3 -0.06 16.62 -6.29
C TYR A 3 -0.28 17.80 -5.33
N ARG A 4 -1.49 18.35 -5.32
CA ARG A 4 -1.92 19.42 -4.41
C ARG A 4 -3.12 18.94 -3.61
N ILE A 5 -3.09 19.08 -2.28
CA ILE A 5 -4.27 18.87 -1.44
C ILE A 5 -4.82 20.24 -1.03
N GLU A 6 -6.12 20.46 -1.18
CA GLU A 6 -6.80 21.68 -0.73
C GLU A 6 -7.91 21.36 0.27
N ARG A 7 -7.98 22.09 1.38
CA ARG A 7 -9.11 22.06 2.32
C ARG A 7 -10.19 23.01 1.81
N HIS A 8 -11.33 22.48 1.39
CA HIS A 8 -12.46 23.28 0.89
C HIS A 8 -13.53 23.54 1.95
N GLU A 9 -13.70 22.61 2.90
CA GLU A 9 -14.63 22.69 4.03
C GLU A 9 -13.93 22.17 5.29
N PRO A 10 -14.47 22.42 6.52
CA PRO A 10 -13.85 21.94 7.75
C PRO A 10 -13.42 20.48 7.69
N ASP A 11 -14.14 19.62 6.97
CA ASP A 11 -13.88 18.18 6.96
C ASP A 11 -13.67 17.61 5.55
N VAL A 12 -13.42 18.47 4.55
CA VAL A 12 -13.24 18.03 3.14
C VAL A 12 -11.88 18.44 2.62
N LEU A 13 -11.04 17.43 2.41
CA LEU A 13 -9.74 17.53 1.78
C LEU A 13 -9.82 16.99 0.35
N ARG A 14 -9.42 17.81 -0.63
CA ARG A 14 -9.45 17.47 -2.05
C ARG A 14 -8.05 17.26 -2.61
N LEU A 15 -7.80 16.15 -3.29
CA LEU A 15 -6.54 15.85 -3.97
C LEU A 15 -6.62 16.29 -5.44
N PHE A 16 -5.58 16.96 -5.94
CA PHE A 16 -5.47 17.39 -7.33
C PHE A 16 -4.16 16.93 -7.98
N ASN A 17 -4.21 16.66 -9.29
CA ASN A 17 -3.07 16.44 -10.18
C ASN A 17 -3.19 17.39 -11.38
N ASP A 18 -2.23 18.30 -11.60
CA ASP A 18 -2.27 19.29 -12.68
C ASP A 18 -3.65 20.01 -12.80
N ASP A 19 -4.20 20.44 -11.66
CA ASP A 19 -5.54 21.07 -11.49
C ASP A 19 -6.76 20.18 -11.79
N LEU A 20 -6.58 18.91 -12.15
CA LEU A 20 -7.64 17.92 -12.19
C LEU A 20 -7.93 17.42 -10.77
N LEU A 21 -9.18 17.47 -10.34
CA LEU A 21 -9.62 16.85 -9.09
C LEU A 21 -9.53 15.34 -9.21
N VAL A 22 -8.75 14.75 -8.31
CA VAL A 22 -8.46 13.32 -8.24
C VAL A 22 -9.27 12.66 -7.13
N ASP A 23 -9.52 13.37 -6.02
CA ASP A 23 -10.38 12.88 -4.93
C ASP A 23 -10.94 14.01 -4.08
N GLN A 24 -12.09 13.76 -3.46
CA GLN A 24 -12.79 14.63 -2.53
C GLN A 24 -12.78 14.13 -1.08
N ASP A 25 -12.37 12.89 -0.84
CA ASP A 25 -12.56 12.17 0.44
C ASP A 25 -11.22 11.65 0.99
N VAL A 26 -10.27 12.58 1.15
CA VAL A 26 -8.95 12.31 1.74
C VAL A 26 -9.04 12.00 3.26
N GLU A 27 -10.21 12.20 3.87
CA GLU A 27 -10.57 11.71 5.21
C GLU A 27 -12.00 11.16 5.11
N GLN A 28 -12.26 9.90 5.52
CA GLN A 28 -13.65 9.43 5.62
C GLN A 28 -14.34 10.08 6.83
N GLU A 29 -15.64 10.37 6.71
CA GLU A 29 -16.51 10.93 7.76
C GLU A 29 -16.43 10.17 9.12
N ASP A 30 -15.96 8.92 9.10
CA ASP A 30 -15.82 8.03 10.26
C ASP A 30 -14.37 7.75 10.72
N ASP A 31 -13.34 8.33 10.08
CA ASP A 31 -11.96 8.09 10.49
C ASP A 31 -11.67 8.77 11.84
N THR A 32 -11.28 7.98 12.85
CA THR A 32 -10.97 8.52 14.17
C THR A 32 -9.55 9.09 14.22
N LEU A 33 -9.26 9.94 15.22
CA LEU A 33 -7.89 10.39 15.47
C LEU A 33 -6.90 9.22 15.67
N ALA A 34 -7.37 8.10 16.24
CA ALA A 34 -6.58 6.89 16.40
C ALA A 34 -6.31 6.19 15.06
N ASP A 35 -7.23 6.32 14.10
CA ASP A 35 -6.99 5.90 12.72
C ASP A 35 -5.91 6.80 12.13
N ILE A 36 -6.07 8.12 12.16
CA ILE A 36 -5.07 9.08 11.64
C ILE A 36 -3.67 8.87 12.26
N GLU A 37 -3.58 8.63 13.57
CA GLU A 37 -2.33 8.35 14.28
C GLU A 37 -1.76 6.97 13.99
N ARG A 38 -2.62 5.96 13.76
CA ARG A 38 -2.21 4.61 13.33
C ARG A 38 -1.69 4.59 11.90
N TRP A 39 -2.28 5.41 11.02
CA TRP A 39 -1.92 5.52 9.62
C TRP A 39 -0.73 6.45 9.38
N GLY A 40 -0.48 7.39 10.31
CA GLY A 40 0.69 8.28 10.36
C GLY A 40 0.77 9.16 9.11
N THR A 41 0.46 10.46 9.24
CA THR A 41 0.26 11.40 8.12
C THR A 41 -0.93 11.04 7.22
N GLY A 42 -1.75 12.03 6.84
CA GLY A 42 -3.07 11.79 6.24
C GLY A 42 -3.01 10.94 4.96
N VAL A 43 -4.09 10.27 4.60
CA VAL A 43 -4.11 9.36 3.45
C VAL A 43 -5.04 9.95 2.38
N ALA A 44 -4.47 10.54 1.33
CA ALA A 44 -5.27 10.92 0.17
C ALA A 44 -5.44 9.72 -0.75
N TRP A 45 -6.68 9.33 -0.94
CA TRP A 45 -7.08 8.39 -1.97
C TRP A 45 -7.21 9.12 -3.31
N ALA A 46 -7.26 8.36 -4.39
CA ALA A 46 -7.66 8.85 -5.70
C ALA A 46 -8.92 8.10 -6.12
N GLU A 47 -9.92 8.77 -6.68
CA GLU A 47 -11.13 8.14 -7.25
C GLU A 47 -10.78 7.14 -8.37
N ASP A 48 -9.58 7.25 -8.96
CA ASP A 48 -9.04 6.32 -9.95
C ASP A 48 -8.25 5.15 -9.35
N TYR A 49 -8.27 5.00 -8.02
CA TYR A 49 -7.63 3.93 -7.25
C TYR A 49 -6.09 3.91 -7.32
N THR A 50 -5.46 5.04 -7.67
CA THR A 50 -3.99 5.11 -7.86
C THR A 50 -3.20 5.98 -6.89
N CYS A 51 -3.57 6.18 -5.62
CA CYS A 51 -2.56 6.64 -4.66
C CYS A 51 -2.88 6.31 -3.18
N ILE A 52 -1.87 5.87 -2.43
CA ILE A 52 -1.61 6.44 -1.09
C ILE A 52 -0.55 7.51 -1.30
N ALA A 53 -0.87 8.75 -0.95
CA ALA A 53 0.11 9.79 -0.68
C ALA A 53 0.47 9.74 0.81
N ARG A 54 1.65 9.24 1.18
CA ARG A 54 2.21 9.62 2.49
C ARG A 54 2.69 11.06 2.36
N TRP A 55 2.15 11.97 3.17
CA TRP A 55 2.52 13.39 3.11
C TRP A 55 2.98 13.96 4.43
N ASP A 56 4.16 14.56 4.44
CA ASP A 56 4.51 15.46 5.53
C ASP A 56 3.73 16.77 5.37
N ALA A 57 2.96 17.07 6.41
CA ALA A 57 2.09 18.23 6.53
C ALA A 57 2.84 19.34 7.26
N GLU A 58 3.31 20.36 6.55
CA GLU A 58 3.83 21.56 7.20
C GLU A 58 2.82 22.70 7.10
N PRO A 59 2.45 23.35 8.22
CA PRO A 59 1.58 24.52 8.18
C PRO A 59 2.33 25.71 7.56
N ILE A 60 1.76 26.30 6.53
CA ILE A 60 2.26 27.52 5.87
C ILE A 60 1.15 28.58 5.90
N GLY A 61 1.14 29.38 6.96
CA GLY A 61 0.12 30.42 7.17
C GLY A 61 -1.24 29.82 7.52
N ASP A 62 -2.27 30.13 6.73
CA ASP A 62 -3.62 29.56 6.81
C ASP A 62 -3.79 28.30 5.94
N ARG A 63 -2.69 27.81 5.34
CA ARG A 63 -2.67 26.66 4.43
C ARG A 63 -1.77 25.56 4.97
N TRP A 64 -1.98 24.36 4.46
CA TRP A 64 -1.07 23.24 4.65
C TRP A 64 -0.32 23.00 3.34
N GLN A 65 1.00 22.88 3.42
CA GLN A 65 1.77 22.32 2.32
C GLN A 65 1.95 20.83 2.57
N VAL A 66 1.59 20.06 1.56
CA VAL A 66 1.60 18.61 1.54
C VAL A 66 2.67 18.20 0.55
N LEU A 67 3.76 17.60 1.02
CA LEU A 67 4.71 16.95 0.12
C LEU A 67 4.23 15.52 -0.14
N VAL A 68 3.52 15.30 -1.23
CA VAL A 68 3.16 13.94 -1.67
C VAL A 68 4.41 13.25 -2.19
N GLY A 69 5.03 12.42 -1.36
CA GLY A 69 6.34 11.84 -1.65
C GLY A 69 6.29 10.60 -2.56
N VAL A 70 5.22 9.81 -2.50
CA VAL A 70 5.11 8.53 -3.21
C VAL A 70 3.64 8.26 -3.54
N ALA A 71 3.34 7.74 -4.74
CA ALA A 71 2.03 7.24 -5.11
C ALA A 71 2.11 5.72 -5.27
N TYR A 72 1.40 4.99 -4.41
CA TYR A 72 1.22 3.54 -4.52
C TYR A 72 -0.09 3.20 -5.23
N ARG A 73 -0.10 2.15 -6.04
CA ARG A 73 -1.32 1.57 -6.62
C ARG A 73 -1.65 0.27 -5.91
N TYR A 74 -2.91 0.06 -5.55
CA TYR A 74 -3.36 -1.19 -4.94
C TYR A 74 -4.24 -1.93 -5.92
N VAL A 75 -3.91 -3.21 -6.13
CA VAL A 75 -4.68 -4.07 -7.03
C VAL A 75 -4.98 -5.38 -6.35
N CYS A 76 -6.08 -6.02 -6.75
CA CYS A 76 -6.30 -7.43 -6.54
C CYS A 76 -6.47 -8.14 -7.87
N TRP A 77 -6.11 -9.41 -7.90
CA TRP A 77 -6.30 -10.26 -9.07
C TRP A 77 -6.55 -11.70 -8.65
N GLN A 78 -7.08 -12.48 -9.58
CA GLN A 78 -7.35 -13.89 -9.39
C GLN A 78 -6.89 -14.69 -10.59
N LEU A 79 -6.16 -15.77 -10.35
CA LEU A 79 -5.69 -16.70 -11.37
C LEU A 79 -5.73 -18.12 -10.81
N ASP A 80 -6.36 -19.04 -11.54
CA ASP A 80 -6.42 -20.47 -11.17
C ASP A 80 -6.87 -20.74 -9.72
N GLY A 81 -7.78 -19.91 -9.20
CA GLY A 81 -8.32 -20.02 -7.84
C GLY A 81 -7.42 -19.42 -6.75
N VAL A 82 -6.25 -18.89 -7.10
CA VAL A 82 -5.43 -18.05 -6.24
C VAL A 82 -5.99 -16.63 -6.27
N SER A 83 -6.06 -16.00 -5.10
CA SER A 83 -6.36 -14.56 -4.98
C SER A 83 -5.12 -13.85 -4.47
N ALA A 84 -4.80 -12.70 -5.05
CA ALA A 84 -3.66 -11.92 -4.65
C ALA A 84 -4.00 -10.42 -4.58
N TRP A 85 -3.26 -9.74 -3.72
CA TRP A 85 -3.34 -8.30 -3.51
C TRP A 85 -1.93 -7.73 -3.54
N ASP A 86 -1.72 -6.69 -4.34
CA ASP A 86 -0.42 -6.05 -4.51
C ASP A 86 -0.50 -4.57 -4.21
N GLU A 87 0.47 -4.11 -3.43
CA GLU A 87 0.86 -2.71 -3.37
C GLU A 87 1.99 -2.49 -4.37
N ILE A 88 1.75 -1.65 -5.36
CA ILE A 88 2.69 -1.35 -6.44
C ILE A 88 3.28 0.04 -6.20
N GLY A 89 4.59 0.11 -6.11
CA GLY A 89 5.35 1.34 -5.92
C GLY A 89 5.33 2.28 -7.13
N PRO A 90 5.89 3.49 -6.97
CA PRO A 90 5.94 4.51 -8.02
C PRO A 90 6.85 4.10 -9.19
N ASP A 91 7.74 3.14 -8.96
CA ASP A 91 8.63 2.54 -9.96
C ASP A 91 7.95 1.39 -10.74
N GLY A 92 6.69 1.08 -10.42
CA GLY A 92 5.92 0.01 -11.04
C GLY A 92 6.21 -1.38 -10.47
N TRP A 93 7.04 -1.48 -9.43
CA TRP A 93 7.38 -2.75 -8.79
C TRP A 93 6.47 -3.06 -7.60
N CYS A 94 6.24 -4.35 -7.35
CA CYS A 94 5.52 -4.77 -6.15
C CYS A 94 6.34 -4.40 -4.90
N SER A 95 5.76 -3.57 -4.04
CA SER A 95 6.31 -3.20 -2.75
C SER A 95 5.87 -4.18 -1.67
N ARG A 96 4.60 -4.58 -1.67
CA ARG A 96 4.04 -5.59 -0.77
C ARG A 96 3.06 -6.50 -1.51
N HIS A 97 3.14 -7.79 -1.25
CA HIS A 97 2.36 -8.83 -1.90
C HIS A 97 1.66 -9.71 -0.87
N VAL A 98 0.37 -9.94 -1.08
CA VAL A 98 -0.43 -10.92 -0.35
C VAL A 98 -0.93 -11.96 -1.34
N GLU A 99 -0.81 -13.23 -0.99
CA GLU A 99 -1.35 -14.33 -1.78
C GLU A 99 -2.17 -15.26 -0.88
N MET A 100 -3.30 -15.70 -1.40
CA MET A 100 -4.19 -16.68 -0.78
C MET A 100 -4.52 -17.78 -1.78
N GLY A 101 -4.25 -19.02 -1.38
CA GLY A 101 -4.55 -20.20 -2.18
C GLY A 101 -6.05 -20.50 -2.30
N PRO A 102 -6.43 -21.44 -3.18
CA PRO A 102 -7.83 -21.83 -3.40
C PRO A 102 -8.50 -22.49 -2.19
N ASP A 103 -7.72 -22.92 -1.20
CA ASP A 103 -8.20 -23.43 0.09
C ASP A 103 -8.49 -22.32 1.12
N GLY A 104 -8.31 -21.05 0.73
CA GLY A 104 -8.51 -19.88 1.58
C GLY A 104 -7.38 -19.63 2.58
N ARG A 105 -6.23 -20.31 2.44
CA ARG A 105 -5.07 -20.10 3.31
C ARG A 105 -4.10 -19.12 2.66
N TYR A 106 -3.59 -18.18 3.45
CA TYR A 106 -2.53 -17.28 3.00
C TYR A 106 -1.24 -18.07 2.75
N THR A 107 -0.61 -17.80 1.61
CA THR A 107 0.65 -18.38 1.14
C THR A 107 1.76 -17.34 1.10
N ALA A 108 1.42 -16.05 0.99
CA ALA A 108 2.37 -14.95 1.04
C ALA A 108 1.81 -13.69 1.73
N ALA A 109 2.70 -12.96 2.40
CA ALA A 109 2.55 -11.61 2.93
C ALA A 109 3.93 -10.94 2.94
N ALA A 110 4.52 -10.84 1.75
CA ALA A 110 5.92 -10.48 1.52
C ALA A 110 6.08 -8.98 1.21
N GLU A 111 7.19 -8.40 1.62
CA GLU A 111 7.51 -6.98 1.49
C GLU A 111 8.94 -6.82 0.94
N SER A 112 9.07 -6.07 -0.15
CA SER A 112 10.34 -5.91 -0.87
C SER A 112 11.42 -5.28 0.01
N ALA A 113 11.05 -4.27 0.82
CA ALA A 113 11.96 -3.62 1.75
C ALA A 113 12.53 -4.60 2.79
N ALA A 114 11.69 -5.49 3.34
CA ALA A 114 12.12 -6.50 4.32
C ALA A 114 13.01 -7.58 3.68
N VAL A 115 12.78 -7.94 2.42
CA VAL A 115 13.67 -8.85 1.68
C VAL A 115 15.04 -8.19 1.45
N ILE A 116 15.07 -6.91 1.08
CA ILE A 116 16.31 -6.14 0.93
C ILE A 116 17.06 -6.06 2.25
N GLU A 117 16.38 -5.75 3.36
CA GLU A 117 16.96 -5.71 4.69
C GLU A 117 17.54 -7.07 5.11
N ALA A 118 16.80 -8.17 4.91
CA ALA A 118 17.28 -9.52 5.19
C ALA A 118 18.53 -9.85 4.36
N ARG A 119 18.55 -9.47 3.08
CA ARG A 119 19.72 -9.64 2.20
C ARG A 119 20.92 -8.87 2.72
N ASP A 120 20.72 -7.60 3.07
CA ASP A 120 21.82 -6.69 3.44
C ASP A 120 22.39 -7.02 4.82
N THR A 121 21.58 -7.60 5.73
CA THR A 121 21.99 -7.98 7.10
C THR A 121 22.53 -9.41 7.21
N GLY A 122 21.95 -10.37 6.48
CA GLY A 122 22.24 -11.80 6.67
C GLY A 122 22.40 -12.60 5.37
N GLY A 123 22.42 -11.92 4.23
CA GLY A 123 22.61 -12.53 2.91
C GLY A 123 21.53 -13.56 2.56
N ALA A 124 21.88 -14.53 1.73
CA ALA A 124 20.94 -15.52 1.21
C ALA A 124 20.22 -16.33 2.30
N HIS A 125 20.88 -16.61 3.43
CA HIS A 125 20.25 -17.38 4.50
C HIS A 125 19.11 -16.61 5.19
N ALA A 126 19.30 -15.31 5.43
CA ALA A 126 18.27 -14.47 6.01
C ALA A 126 17.09 -14.26 5.05
N VAL A 127 17.37 -14.08 3.75
CA VAL A 127 16.32 -14.04 2.70
C VAL A 127 15.50 -15.33 2.70
N SER A 128 16.17 -16.50 2.66
CA SER A 128 15.46 -17.78 2.70
C SER A 128 14.68 -18.03 4.00
N ALA A 129 15.12 -17.45 5.12
CA ALA A 129 14.38 -17.52 6.38
C ALA A 129 13.11 -16.65 6.33
N TYR A 130 13.23 -15.43 5.79
CA TYR A 130 12.10 -14.53 5.55
C TYR A 130 11.06 -15.15 4.61
N GLU A 131 11.50 -15.62 3.44
CA GLU A 131 10.62 -16.16 2.40
C GLU A 131 9.91 -17.44 2.85
N ARG A 132 10.51 -18.22 3.74
CA ARG A 132 9.85 -19.40 4.32
C ARG A 132 8.64 -19.04 5.18
N VAL A 133 8.66 -17.86 5.81
CA VAL A 133 7.57 -17.40 6.69
C VAL A 133 6.55 -16.61 5.87
N TYR A 134 7.01 -15.66 5.06
CA TYR A 134 6.14 -14.66 4.44
C TYR A 134 5.97 -14.83 2.93
N GLY A 135 6.58 -15.85 2.32
CA GLY A 135 6.54 -16.03 0.87
C GLY A 135 7.44 -15.05 0.11
N VAL A 136 7.21 -14.94 -1.19
CA VAL A 136 8.08 -14.20 -2.12
C VAL A 136 7.31 -13.02 -2.70
N VAL A 137 7.99 -11.88 -2.87
CA VAL A 137 7.44 -10.73 -3.61
C VAL A 137 7.61 -10.99 -5.11
N PRO A 138 6.58 -10.74 -5.96
CA PRO A 138 6.71 -10.86 -7.40
C PRO A 138 7.92 -10.08 -7.96
N GLU A 139 8.80 -10.76 -8.67
CA GLU A 139 10.01 -10.18 -9.29
C GLU A 139 9.73 -9.56 -10.68
N SER A 140 8.49 -9.16 -10.95
CA SER A 140 8.10 -8.54 -12.22
C SER A 140 7.46 -7.19 -11.99
N ALA A 141 7.90 -6.19 -12.74
CA ALA A 141 7.20 -4.90 -12.80
C ALA A 141 5.82 -5.09 -13.43
N PHE A 142 4.80 -4.47 -12.83
CA PHE A 142 3.48 -4.37 -13.42
C PHE A 142 3.51 -3.28 -14.50
N GLY A 143 3.82 -3.68 -15.73
CA GLY A 143 3.74 -2.82 -16.91
C GLY A 143 2.28 -2.48 -17.28
N PRO A 144 2.05 -1.47 -18.14
CA PRO A 144 0.73 -1.16 -18.67
C PRO A 144 0.09 -2.33 -19.46
N ASP A 145 0.90 -3.30 -19.89
CA ASP A 145 0.48 -4.53 -20.56
C ASP A 145 0.43 -5.75 -19.61
N ALA A 146 0.72 -5.58 -18.32
CA ALA A 146 0.71 -6.66 -17.34
C ALA A 146 -0.73 -7.03 -16.98
N GLU A 147 -1.18 -8.14 -17.56
CA GLU A 147 -2.41 -8.91 -17.31
C GLU A 147 -3.75 -8.14 -17.31
N PRO A 148 -4.72 -8.51 -18.17
CA PRO A 148 -6.02 -7.83 -18.29
C PRO A 148 -6.98 -8.03 -17.08
N HIS A 149 -6.48 -8.48 -15.92
CA HIS A 149 -7.28 -8.91 -14.78
C HIS A 149 -6.92 -8.25 -13.45
N LEU A 150 -6.04 -7.24 -13.45
CA LEU A 150 -5.81 -6.41 -12.27
C LEU A 150 -7.05 -5.56 -12.00
N THR A 151 -7.69 -5.78 -10.85
CA THR A 151 -8.82 -4.99 -10.36
C THR A 151 -8.29 -4.00 -9.34
N PRO A 152 -8.38 -2.68 -9.57
CA PRO A 152 -7.96 -1.70 -8.58
C PRO A 152 -8.78 -1.82 -7.29
N ILE A 153 -8.12 -1.60 -6.15
CA ILE A 153 -8.73 -1.57 -4.81
C ILE A 153 -8.23 -0.34 -4.05
N ASN A 154 -8.89 -0.01 -2.93
CA ASN A 154 -8.34 0.98 -2.02
C ASN A 154 -7.29 0.34 -1.10
N GLY A 155 -6.42 1.18 -0.53
CA GLY A 155 -5.33 0.72 0.35
C GLY A 155 -5.83 0.15 1.67
N ARG A 156 -7.03 0.51 2.15
CA ARG A 156 -7.64 -0.11 3.34
C ARG A 156 -7.92 -1.60 3.09
N ALA A 157 -8.55 -1.92 1.96
CA ALA A 157 -8.82 -3.29 1.56
C ALA A 157 -7.53 -4.11 1.42
N PHE A 158 -6.48 -3.51 0.85
CA PHE A 158 -5.15 -4.13 0.85
C PHE A 158 -4.63 -4.34 2.27
N HIS A 159 -4.68 -3.33 3.12
CA HIS A 159 -4.12 -3.38 4.46
C HIS A 159 -4.82 -4.38 5.37
N ASP A 160 -6.14 -4.52 5.27
CA ASP A 160 -6.90 -5.53 5.99
C ASP A 160 -6.44 -6.94 5.61
N GLN A 161 -6.21 -7.20 4.31
CA GLN A 161 -5.65 -8.45 3.82
C GLN A 161 -4.20 -8.65 4.28
N TRP A 162 -3.39 -7.58 4.25
CA TRP A 162 -2.01 -7.60 4.74
C TRP A 162 -1.93 -8.00 6.22
N ILE A 163 -2.69 -7.36 7.10
CA ILE A 163 -2.74 -7.70 8.52
C ILE A 163 -3.19 -9.15 8.72
N ALA A 164 -4.26 -9.55 8.03
CA ALA A 164 -4.81 -10.90 8.14
C ALA A 164 -3.77 -11.96 7.72
N ALA A 165 -3.09 -11.73 6.60
CA ALA A 165 -2.08 -12.63 6.07
C ALA A 165 -0.85 -12.72 6.97
N ARG A 166 -0.30 -11.59 7.42
CA ARG A 166 0.84 -11.56 8.36
C ARG A 166 0.51 -12.28 9.66
N SER A 167 -0.69 -12.07 10.20
CA SER A 167 -1.15 -12.75 11.42
C SER A 167 -1.34 -14.26 11.23
N ALA A 168 -1.78 -14.69 10.04
CA ALA A 168 -1.98 -16.10 9.73
C ALA A 168 -0.66 -16.84 9.50
N LEU A 169 0.32 -16.19 8.87
CA LEU A 169 1.62 -16.76 8.51
C LEU A 169 2.61 -16.75 9.69
N ASP A 170 2.56 -15.70 10.52
CA ASP A 170 3.36 -15.62 11.75
C ASP A 170 2.50 -15.20 12.96
N PRO A 171 1.76 -16.15 13.56
CA PRO A 171 0.89 -15.88 14.70
C PRO A 171 1.63 -15.43 15.97
N GLN A 172 2.96 -15.57 16.03
CA GLN A 172 3.77 -15.23 17.20
C GLN A 172 4.53 -13.90 17.05
N GLY A 173 4.44 -13.23 15.91
CA GLY A 173 5.03 -11.91 15.68
C GLY A 173 6.53 -11.91 15.98
N GLY A 174 7.27 -12.81 15.32
CA GLY A 174 8.73 -12.75 15.36
C GLY A 174 9.19 -11.36 14.92
N PRO A 175 10.18 -10.76 15.59
CA PRO A 175 10.67 -9.45 15.18
C PRO A 175 11.15 -9.54 13.73
N THR A 176 10.65 -8.65 12.88
CA THR A 176 11.34 -8.31 11.63
C THR A 176 12.78 -7.95 12.02
N PRO A 177 13.80 -8.65 11.50
CA PRO A 177 15.19 -8.34 11.79
C PRO A 177 15.53 -6.91 11.38
#